data_AF-A0A2T4WWK4-F1
#
_entry.id   AF-A0A2T4WWK4-F1
#
_cell.length_a   1.000
_cell.length_b   1.000
_cell.length_c   1.000
_cell.angle_alpha   90.00
_cell.angle_beta   90.00
_cell.angle_gamma   90.00
#
_symmetry.space_group_name_H-M   'P 1'
#
loop_
_entity.id
_entity.type
_entity.pdbx_description
1 polymer ?
#
loop_
_entity_poly.entity_id
_entity_poly.type
_entity_poly.pdbx_seq_one_letter_code
_entity_poly.pdbx_strand_id
1 'polypeptide(L)'
;MHRFPFLHLACLLSGMLLAQVTLRAQIHDQLHWVFPLDSVAEVRFDLVDPFEVANWEGNQVMVTSEITVYNASKGIMHFFIEENKRYDIVADTLQPKVLTLESYQSRRAPIQSKGETCYEQIQVKIFLPTSFAPVDGQLWRRKEE
;
A
#
# COMPACT_ATOMS: atom_id res chain seq x y z
N MET A 1 45.61 -46.66 -28.62
CA MET A 1 44.94 -45.34 -28.56
C MET A 1 43.46 -45.57 -28.33
N HIS A 2 42.89 -45.05 -27.24
CA HIS A 2 41.52 -44.49 -27.17
C HIS A 2 41.30 -43.99 -25.74
N ARG A 3 41.50 -42.69 -25.54
CA ARG A 3 41.22 -41.97 -24.29
C ARG A 3 39.73 -41.62 -24.28
N PHE A 4 39.05 -41.96 -23.18
CA PHE A 4 37.64 -41.65 -22.93
C PHE A 4 37.41 -40.13 -22.85
N PRO A 5 36.58 -39.52 -23.72
CA PRO A 5 36.29 -38.07 -23.70
C PRO A 5 35.08 -37.69 -22.82
N PHE A 6 34.50 -38.63 -22.07
CA PHE A 6 33.23 -38.42 -21.37
C PHE A 6 33.35 -37.81 -19.97
N LEU A 7 34.55 -37.72 -19.39
CA LEU A 7 34.73 -37.26 -18.01
C LEU A 7 34.65 -35.73 -17.87
N HIS A 8 34.96 -34.97 -18.92
CA HIS A 8 34.98 -33.49 -18.85
C HIS A 8 33.61 -32.86 -19.12
N LEU A 9 32.71 -33.54 -19.83
CA LEU A 9 31.36 -33.01 -20.14
C LEU A 9 30.43 -33.06 -18.92
N ALA A 10 30.60 -34.06 -18.04
CA ALA A 10 29.81 -34.19 -16.81
C ALA A 10 30.14 -33.10 -15.77
N CYS A 11 31.39 -32.63 -15.71
CA CYS A 11 31.78 -31.55 -14.79
C CYS A 11 31.23 -30.17 -15.19
N LEU A 12 31.08 -29.90 -16.50
CA LEU A 12 30.57 -28.61 -16.97
C LEU A 12 29.05 -28.46 -16.76
N LEU A 13 28.29 -29.56 -16.83
CA LEU A 13 26.85 -29.57 -16.53
C LEU A 13 26.53 -29.50 -15.03
N SER A 14 27.45 -29.92 -14.16
CA SER A 14 27.28 -29.86 -12.70
C SER A 14 27.53 -28.45 -12.10
N GLY A 15 28.26 -27.59 -12.81
CA GLY A 15 28.60 -26.24 -12.36
C GLY A 15 27.49 -25.19 -12.49
N MET A 16 26.47 -25.43 -13.32
CA MET A 16 25.40 -24.44 -13.60
C MET A 16 24.16 -24.56 -12.69
N LEU A 17 24.10 -25.51 -11.76
CA LEU A 17 22.88 -25.80 -10.98
C LEU A 17 22.80 -25.12 -9.59
N LEU A 18 23.78 -24.29 -9.20
CA LEU A 18 23.88 -23.72 -7.84
C LEU A 18 23.65 -22.21 -7.73
N ALA A 19 23.14 -21.55 -8.77
CA ALA A 19 22.57 -20.21 -8.62
C ALA A 19 21.15 -20.33 -8.04
N GLN A 20 21.04 -20.81 -6.78
CA GLN A 20 19.80 -20.70 -6.03
C GLN A 20 19.60 -19.22 -5.70
N VAL A 21 18.84 -18.54 -6.56
CA VAL A 21 18.32 -17.21 -6.29
C VAL A 21 17.43 -17.36 -5.05
N THR A 22 17.92 -16.87 -3.92
CA THR A 22 17.10 -16.74 -2.71
C THR A 22 16.07 -15.65 -2.98
N LEU A 23 14.90 -16.03 -3.51
CA LEU A 23 13.76 -15.12 -3.56
C LEU A 23 13.39 -14.78 -2.13
N ARG A 24 13.71 -13.56 -1.69
CA ARG A 24 13.18 -12.99 -0.46
C ARG A 24 11.68 -12.79 -0.67
N ALA A 25 10.87 -13.44 0.16
CA ALA A 25 9.42 -13.31 0.09
C ALA A 25 9.02 -11.85 0.37
N GLN A 26 8.22 -11.28 -0.52
CA GLN A 26 7.49 -10.04 -0.29
C GLN A 26 6.05 -10.39 0.07
N ILE A 27 5.46 -9.66 1.03
CA ILE A 27 4.05 -9.79 1.38
C ILE A 27 3.33 -8.59 0.77
N HIS A 28 2.22 -8.86 0.10
CA HIS A 28 1.41 -7.85 -0.57
C HIS A 28 -0.05 -8.03 -0.13
N ASP A 29 -0.66 -6.94 0.33
CA ASP A 29 -2.08 -6.88 0.70
C ASP A 29 -2.70 -5.58 0.18
N GLN A 30 -4.02 -5.60 0.00
CA GLN A 30 -4.80 -4.45 -0.41
C GLN A 30 -5.93 -4.20 0.60
N LEU A 31 -6.01 -2.96 1.09
CA LEU A 31 -7.05 -2.53 2.01
C LEU A 31 -8.02 -1.57 1.32
N HIS A 32 -9.27 -1.55 1.78
CA HIS A 32 -10.35 -0.75 1.19
C HIS A 32 -11.18 -0.07 2.28
N TRP A 33 -11.47 1.21 2.10
CA TRP A 33 -12.38 1.98 2.96
C TRP A 33 -13.39 2.75 2.11
N VAL A 34 -14.57 2.96 2.67
CA VAL A 34 -15.67 3.69 2.04
C VAL A 34 -16.22 4.71 3.02
N PHE A 35 -16.34 5.96 2.59
CA PHE A 35 -16.80 7.07 3.41
C PHE A 35 -18.01 7.76 2.76
N PRO A 36 -19.14 7.92 3.48
CA PRO A 36 -20.31 8.61 2.97
C PRO A 36 -20.06 10.11 2.80
N LEU A 37 -20.77 10.76 1.87
CA LEU A 37 -20.58 12.18 1.51
C LEU A 37 -21.82 13.05 1.71
N ASP A 38 -22.87 12.54 2.36
CA ASP A 38 -24.21 13.12 2.43
C ASP A 38 -24.26 14.66 2.45
N SER A 39 -23.81 15.29 3.54
CA SER A 39 -23.77 16.76 3.68
C SER A 39 -22.37 17.36 3.52
N VAL A 40 -21.43 16.58 2.99
CA VAL A 40 -20.03 16.98 2.85
C VAL A 40 -19.90 17.96 1.69
N ALA A 41 -19.39 19.15 1.96
CA ALA A 41 -19.07 20.17 0.97
C ALA A 41 -17.57 20.16 0.61
N GLU A 42 -16.70 19.75 1.53
CA GLU A 42 -15.26 19.69 1.32
C GLU A 42 -14.69 18.34 1.76
N VAL A 43 -13.76 17.81 0.98
CA VAL A 43 -12.96 16.63 1.34
C VAL A 43 -11.50 17.06 1.44
N ARG A 44 -10.86 16.74 2.57
CA ARG A 44 -9.46 17.01 2.85
C ARG A 44 -8.69 15.71 3.00
N PHE A 45 -7.45 15.69 2.53
CA PHE A 45 -6.56 14.54 2.63
C PHE A 45 -5.36 14.89 3.52
N ASP A 46 -5.27 14.24 4.67
CA ASP A 46 -4.12 14.29 5.58
C ASP A 46 -3.50 12.87 5.70
N LEU A 47 -2.89 12.44 4.60
CA LEU A 47 -2.35 11.09 4.45
C LEU A 47 -0.82 11.11 4.54
N VAL A 48 -0.26 10.19 5.32
CA VAL A 48 1.19 10.05 5.47
C VAL A 48 1.84 9.42 4.24
N ASP A 49 1.08 8.60 3.52
CA ASP A 49 1.55 7.85 2.35
C ASP A 49 1.22 8.60 1.04
N PRO A 50 2.04 8.42 -0.02
CA PRO A 50 1.73 8.95 -1.34
C PRO A 50 0.37 8.48 -1.83
N PHE A 51 -0.42 9.42 -2.34
CA PHE A 51 -1.76 9.13 -2.85
C PHE A 51 -2.00 9.73 -4.24
N GLU A 52 -2.87 9.08 -4.99
CA GLU A 52 -3.47 9.62 -6.21
C GLU A 52 -4.98 9.73 -6.07
N VAL A 53 -5.57 10.75 -6.70
CA VAL A 53 -7.02 10.96 -6.70
C VAL A 53 -7.54 10.71 -8.11
N ALA A 54 -8.51 9.82 -8.23
CA ALA A 54 -9.23 9.52 -9.45
C ALA A 54 -10.70 9.88 -9.28
N ASN A 55 -11.28 10.54 -10.28
CA ASN A 55 -12.72 10.80 -10.28
C ASN A 55 -13.51 9.55 -10.70
N TRP A 56 -14.70 9.35 -10.13
CA TRP A 56 -15.60 8.26 -10.49
C TRP A 56 -17.09 8.65 -10.37
N GLU A 57 -17.97 7.89 -11.03
CA GLU A 57 -19.43 8.11 -11.04
C GLU A 57 -20.14 7.52 -9.80
N GLY A 58 -19.52 7.64 -8.62
CA GLY A 58 -20.07 7.20 -7.34
C GLY A 58 -20.66 8.35 -6.52
N ASN A 59 -21.26 8.01 -5.36
CA ASN A 59 -21.81 8.97 -4.40
C ASN A 59 -21.08 8.97 -3.04
N GLN A 60 -19.99 8.22 -2.92
CA GLN A 60 -19.18 8.05 -1.72
C GLN A 60 -17.70 8.19 -2.07
N VAL A 61 -16.85 8.48 -1.09
CA VAL A 61 -15.40 8.35 -1.28
C VAL A 61 -15.02 6.90 -1.07
N MET A 62 -14.23 6.33 -1.97
CA MET A 62 -13.59 5.03 -1.75
C MET A 62 -12.08 5.24 -1.72
N VAL A 63 -11.41 4.60 -0.78
CA VAL A 63 -9.96 4.64 -0.67
C VAL A 63 -9.41 3.24 -0.69
N THR A 64 -8.34 3.02 -1.44
CA THR A 64 -7.61 1.75 -1.45
C THR A 64 -6.15 1.98 -1.11
N SER A 65 -5.55 1.07 -0.38
CA SER A 65 -4.10 1.07 -0.11
C SER A 65 -3.50 -0.24 -0.54
N GLU A 66 -2.57 -0.19 -1.49
CA GLU A 66 -1.74 -1.33 -1.87
C GLU A 66 -0.48 -1.29 -1.01
N ILE A 67 -0.28 -2.33 -0.20
CA ILE A 67 0.79 -2.38 0.80
C ILE A 67 1.70 -3.55 0.47
N THR A 68 2.98 -3.28 0.29
CA THR A 68 4.02 -4.29 0.10
C THR A 68 5.05 -4.17 1.21
N VAL A 69 5.29 -5.26 1.95
CA VAL A 69 6.29 -5.32 3.01
C VAL A 69 7.33 -6.38 2.70
N TYR A 70 8.59 -5.95 2.64
CA TYR A 70 9.75 -6.80 2.38
C TYR A 70 10.37 -7.29 3.70
N ASN A 71 10.90 -8.51 3.69
CA ASN A 71 11.54 -9.16 4.84
C ASN A 71 10.61 -9.38 6.05
N ALA A 72 9.30 -9.27 5.87
CA ALA A 72 8.31 -9.52 6.92
C ALA A 72 7.80 -10.97 6.89
N SER A 73 7.29 -11.43 8.03
CA SER A 73 6.50 -12.66 8.11
C SER A 73 5.02 -12.34 7.96
N LYS A 74 4.20 -13.30 7.51
CA LYS A 74 2.74 -13.12 7.41
C LYS A 74 2.09 -12.71 8.73
N GLY A 75 2.57 -13.24 9.85
CA GLY A 75 2.07 -12.86 11.18
C GLY A 75 2.37 -11.41 11.53
N ILE A 76 3.53 -10.88 11.14
CA ILE A 76 3.88 -9.47 11.33
C ILE A 76 2.95 -8.59 10.49
N MET A 77 2.70 -8.96 9.23
CA MET A 77 1.78 -8.21 8.38
C MET A 77 0.36 -8.18 8.96
N HIS A 78 -0.15 -9.34 9.36
CA HIS A 78 -1.47 -9.47 9.98
C HIS A 78 -1.59 -8.60 11.25
N PHE A 79 -0.58 -8.63 12.13
CA PHE A 79 -0.54 -7.76 13.30
C PHE A 79 -0.65 -6.28 12.93
N PHE A 80 0.13 -5.82 11.94
CA PHE A 80 0.14 -4.41 11.56
C PHE A 80 -1.14 -3.94 10.87
N ILE A 81 -1.79 -4.80 10.10
CA ILE A 81 -3.09 -4.52 9.50
C ILE A 81 -4.19 -4.55 10.58
N GLU A 82 -4.40 -5.69 11.21
CA GLU A 82 -5.64 -5.96 11.96
C GLU A 82 -5.60 -5.44 13.40
N GLU A 83 -4.46 -5.61 14.09
CA GLU A 83 -4.36 -5.29 15.53
C GLU A 83 -3.86 -3.87 15.75
N ASN A 84 -2.78 -3.51 15.05
CA ASN A 84 -2.14 -2.22 15.21
C ASN A 84 -2.80 -1.12 14.37
N LYS A 85 -3.52 -1.47 13.30
CA LYS A 85 -4.18 -0.51 12.38
C LYS A 85 -3.21 0.47 11.75
N ARG A 86 -1.99 0.02 11.48
CA ARG A 86 -0.87 0.86 11.01
C ARG A 86 -1.20 1.60 9.71
N TYR A 87 -1.95 0.93 8.85
CA TYR A 87 -2.29 1.39 7.49
C TYR A 87 -3.71 1.92 7.38
N ASP A 88 -4.45 1.98 8.49
CA ASP A 88 -5.84 2.41 8.46
C ASP A 88 -5.96 3.88 8.05
N ILE A 89 -6.97 4.14 7.23
CA ILE A 89 -7.44 5.48 6.91
C ILE A 89 -8.77 5.67 7.62
N VAL A 90 -8.88 6.78 8.35
CA VAL A 90 -10.07 7.13 9.13
C VAL A 90 -10.62 8.47 8.67
N ALA A 91 -11.88 8.72 9.02
CA ALA A 91 -12.57 9.96 8.71
C ALA A 91 -12.74 10.81 9.97
N ASP A 92 -12.20 12.02 9.94
CA ASP A 92 -12.53 13.08 10.87
C ASP A 92 -13.66 13.96 10.29
N THR A 93 -14.68 14.18 11.10
CA THR A 93 -15.88 14.98 10.79
C THR A 93 -16.17 16.05 11.86
N LEU A 94 -15.18 16.39 12.69
CA LEU A 94 -15.30 17.43 13.72
C LEU A 94 -15.71 18.79 13.16
N GLN A 95 -15.36 19.07 11.89
CA GLN A 95 -15.74 20.28 11.19
C GLN A 95 -17.05 20.08 10.40
N PRO A 96 -18.07 20.95 10.59
CA PRO A 96 -19.31 20.85 9.83
C PRO A 96 -19.09 20.88 8.32
N LYS A 97 -19.68 19.92 7.60
CA LYS A 97 -19.60 19.77 6.14
C LYS A 97 -18.19 19.51 5.58
N VAL A 98 -17.21 19.23 6.43
CA VAL A 98 -15.85 18.86 5.99
C VAL A 98 -15.60 17.41 6.39
N LEU A 99 -15.15 16.61 5.42
CA LEU A 99 -14.65 15.26 5.65
C LEU A 99 -13.14 15.29 5.50
N THR A 100 -12.41 15.06 6.58
CA THR A 100 -10.95 14.90 6.52
C THR A 100 -10.63 13.42 6.56
N LEU A 101 -9.99 12.89 5.52
CA LEU A 101 -9.45 11.53 5.51
C LEU A 101 -8.01 11.57 6.01
N GLU A 102 -7.76 10.91 7.12
CA GLU A 102 -6.47 10.93 7.81
C GLU A 102 -5.90 9.52 7.97
N SER A 103 -4.57 9.43 7.98
CA SER A 103 -3.91 8.18 8.38
C SER A 103 -4.06 7.99 9.88
N TYR A 104 -4.63 6.85 10.30
CA TYR A 104 -4.84 6.53 11.73
C TYR A 104 -3.52 6.63 12.53
N GLN A 105 -2.42 6.21 11.91
CA GLN A 105 -1.08 6.45 12.43
C GLN A 105 -0.30 7.39 11.50
N SER A 106 -0.18 8.65 11.91
CA SER A 106 0.64 9.67 11.21
C SER A 106 2.15 9.50 11.43
N ARG A 107 2.55 8.69 12.43
CA ARG A 107 3.96 8.37 12.70
C ARG A 107 4.13 6.89 12.92
N ARG A 108 5.06 6.30 12.16
CA ARG A 108 5.24 4.87 12.06
C ARG A 108 6.67 4.49 12.41
N ALA A 109 6.85 3.74 13.50
CA ALA A 109 8.15 3.19 13.85
C ALA A 109 8.60 2.15 12.79
N PRO A 110 9.92 2.00 12.54
CA PRO A 110 10.43 0.97 11.63
C PRO A 110 10.00 -0.42 12.08
N ILE A 111 9.59 -1.26 11.11
CA ILE A 111 9.25 -2.65 11.38
C ILE A 111 10.55 -3.47 11.46
N GLN A 112 10.66 -4.31 12.49
CA GLN A 112 11.77 -5.24 12.68
C GLN A 112 11.26 -6.68 12.67
N SER A 113 11.96 -7.56 11.95
CA SER A 113 11.62 -8.98 11.84
C SER A 113 12.90 -9.79 11.91
N LYS A 114 13.03 -10.66 12.93
CA LYS A 114 14.21 -11.53 13.14
C LYS A 114 15.56 -10.78 13.13
N GLY A 115 15.59 -9.54 13.62
CA GLY A 115 16.79 -8.71 13.66
C GLY A 115 17.14 -8.00 12.35
N GLU A 116 16.33 -8.16 11.29
CA GLU A 116 16.42 -7.37 10.06
C GLU A 116 15.32 -6.30 10.03
N THR A 117 15.64 -5.14 9.45
CA THR A 117 14.65 -4.10 9.18
C THR A 117 13.81 -4.47 7.96
N CYS A 118 12.49 -4.34 8.10
CA CYS A 118 11.56 -4.50 6.99
C CYS A 118 11.42 -3.19 6.23
N TYR A 119 11.13 -3.29 4.93
CA TYR A 119 10.90 -2.14 4.06
C TYR A 119 9.44 -2.15 3.62
N GLU A 120 8.80 -0.99 3.66
CA GLU A 120 7.39 -0.81 3.31
C GLU A 120 7.28 0.04 2.05
N GLN A 121 6.41 -0.39 1.13
CA GLN A 121 6.01 0.38 -0.02
C GLN A 121 4.48 0.43 -0.05
N ILE A 122 3.94 1.65 0.05
CA ILE A 122 2.50 1.89 0.18
C ILE A 122 2.08 2.86 -0.92
N GLN A 123 1.02 2.50 -1.64
CA GLN A 123 0.38 3.38 -2.62
C GLN A 123 -1.10 3.51 -2.29
N VAL A 124 -1.54 4.74 -2.04
CA VAL A 124 -2.95 5.04 -1.79
C VAL A 124 -3.62 5.50 -3.09
N LYS A 125 -4.85 5.07 -3.32
CA LYS A 125 -5.72 5.57 -4.39
C LYS A 125 -7.05 6.02 -3.80
N ILE A 126 -7.47 7.22 -4.14
CA ILE A 126 -8.70 7.83 -3.67
C ILE A 126 -9.64 7.99 -4.86
N PHE A 127 -10.79 7.34 -4.80
CA PHE A 127 -11.87 7.45 -5.78
C PHE A 127 -12.89 8.45 -5.25
N LEU A 128 -12.89 9.65 -5.82
CA LEU A 128 -13.71 10.77 -5.39
C LEU A 128 -14.80 11.07 -6.41
N PRO A 129 -16.08 11.26 -6.03
CA PRO A 129 -17.14 11.53 -6.98
C PRO A 129 -16.85 12.69 -7.94
N THR A 130 -17.33 12.58 -9.17
CA THR A 130 -17.25 13.64 -10.21
C THR A 130 -17.90 14.96 -9.80
N SER A 131 -18.76 14.95 -8.77
CA SER A 131 -19.34 16.14 -8.14
C SER A 131 -18.34 16.98 -7.34
N PHE A 132 -17.09 16.53 -7.15
CA PHE A 132 -16.02 17.30 -6.51
C PHE A 132 -14.96 17.75 -7.54
N ALA A 133 -14.36 18.90 -7.27
CA ALA A 133 -13.26 19.48 -8.04
C ALA A 133 -12.06 19.80 -7.13
N PRO A 134 -10.83 19.70 -7.63
CA PRO A 134 -9.65 20.05 -6.84
C PRO A 134 -9.62 21.56 -6.61
N VAL A 135 -9.46 21.96 -5.36
CA VAL A 135 -9.10 23.34 -4.99
C VAL A 135 -7.58 23.46 -4.92
N ASP A 136 -6.95 22.47 -4.30
CA ASP A 136 -5.50 22.24 -4.29
C ASP A 136 -5.21 20.72 -4.29
N GLY A 137 -3.95 20.31 -4.06
CA GLY A 137 -3.56 18.90 -4.09
C GLY A 137 -4.14 18.03 -2.97
N GLN A 138 -4.60 18.62 -1.86
CA GLN A 138 -5.12 17.93 -0.68
C GLN A 138 -6.56 18.31 -0.34
N LEU A 139 -7.10 19.36 -0.98
CA LEU A 139 -8.45 19.88 -0.76
C LEU A 139 -9.29 19.79 -2.02
N TRP A 140 -10.44 19.16 -1.88
CA TRP A 140 -11.47 19.05 -2.92
C TRP A 140 -12.77 19.64 -2.43
N ARG A 141 -13.47 20.36 -3.30
CA ARG A 141 -14.74 21.00 -2.98
C ARG A 141 -15.83 20.50 -3.90
N ARG A 142 -17.02 20.29 -3.35
CA ARG A 142 -18.22 19.97 -4.12
C ARG A 142 -18.50 21.13 -5.08
N LYS A 143 -18.71 20.81 -6.35
CA LYS A 143 -19.11 21.77 -7.37
C LYS A 143 -20.46 22.34 -6.98
N GLU A 144 -20.59 23.66 -7.05
CA GLU A 144 -21.91 24.30 -7.00
C GLU A 144 -22.69 23.88 -8.25
N GLU A 145 -23.97 23.58 -8.08
CA GLU A 145 -24.88 23.31 -9.20
C GLU A 145 -25.18 24.58 -10.00
#